data_AF-A0A9X5BH02-F1
#
_entry.id   AF-A0A9X5BH02-F1
#
_cell.length_a   1.000
_cell.length_b   1.000
_cell.length_c   1.000
_cell.angle_alpha   90.00
_cell.angle_beta   90.00
_cell.angle_gamma   90.00
#
_symmetry.space_group_name_H-M   'P 1'
#
loop_
_entity.id
_entity.type
_entity.pdbx_description
1 polymer ?
#
loop_
_entity_poly.entity_id
_entity_poly.type
_entity_poly.pdbx_seq_one_letter_code
_entity_poly.pdbx_strand_id
1 'polypeptide(L)'
;MEVSVTKQEFLTELQRALNGRMGSRAAAPHISYYQEYIEIEMRKGLKEEEVINSLGSPRLLGKSIGDAFDRAEQKSTPKEKAAGYGLQILRYGKILGRRCGQIGTETLRRAKVWFDRLN
;
A
#
# COMPACT_ATOMS: atom_id res chain seq x y z
N MET A 1 21.71 13.03 30.04
CA MET A 1 20.89 11.81 30.16
C MET A 1 20.71 11.30 28.74
N GLU A 2 21.49 10.31 28.32
CA GLU A 2 21.16 9.58 27.09
C GLU A 2 19.91 8.76 27.40
N VAL A 3 18.79 9.14 26.80
CA VAL A 3 17.56 8.36 26.88
C VAL A 3 17.77 7.18 25.94
N SER A 4 18.04 5.99 26.48
CA SER A 4 18.05 4.76 25.69
C SER A 4 16.62 4.45 25.27
N VAL A 5 16.25 4.92 24.08
CA VAL A 5 14.97 4.63 23.45
C VAL A 5 15.00 3.17 23.00
N THR A 6 13.99 2.39 23.37
CA THR A 6 13.87 1.01 22.92
C THR A 6 13.43 0.93 21.44
N LYS A 7 13.68 -0.20 20.77
CA LYS A 7 13.23 -0.48 19.40
C LYS A 7 11.73 -0.22 19.25
N GLN A 8 10.94 -0.63 20.23
CA GLN A 8 9.49 -0.47 20.21
C GLN A 8 9.08 1.00 20.26
N GLU A 9 9.70 1.78 21.15
CA GLU A 9 9.44 3.23 21.25
C GLU A 9 9.89 3.97 20.00
N PHE A 10 11.06 3.62 19.45
CA PHE A 10 11.56 4.19 18.21
C PHE A 10 10.58 3.95 17.05
N LEU A 11 10.15 2.71 16.84
CA LEU A 11 9.22 2.36 15.78
C LEU A 11 7.84 2.99 15.99
N THR A 12 7.38 3.12 17.24
CA THR A 12 6.10 3.76 17.57
C THR A 12 6.12 5.24 17.23
N GLU A 13 7.17 5.96 17.62
CA GLU A 13 7.31 7.40 17.31
C GLU A 13 7.49 7.62 15.80
N LEU A 14 8.26 6.76 15.12
CA LEU A 14 8.41 6.79 13.67
C LEU A 14 7.06 6.56 12.97
N GLN A 15 6.29 5.57 13.41
CA GLN A 15 4.96 5.28 12.87
C GLN A 15 4.03 6.46 13.05
N ARG A 16 4.04 7.10 14.22
CA ARG A 16 3.22 8.29 14.48
C ARG A 16 3.59 9.45 13.56
N ALA A 17 4.88 9.69 13.35
CA ALA A 17 5.38 10.73 12.45
C ALA A 17 4.97 10.48 10.99
N LEU A 18 5.10 9.23 10.53
CA LEU A 18 4.74 8.85 9.15
C LEU A 18 3.21 8.86 8.94
N ASN A 19 2.45 8.30 9.87
CA ASN A 19 0.99 8.25 9.79
C ASN A 19 0.37 9.64 9.64
N GLY A 20 0.92 10.64 10.33
CA GLY A 20 0.45 12.03 10.24
C GLY A 20 0.64 12.69 8.87
N ARG A 21 1.51 12.13 8.00
CA ARG A 21 1.81 12.70 6.68
C ARG A 21 1.29 11.86 5.51
N MET A 22 1.59 10.57 5.49
CA MET A 22 1.27 9.68 4.35
C MET A 22 0.12 8.69 4.63
N GLY A 23 -0.36 8.64 5.87
CA GLY A 23 -1.39 7.70 6.31
C GLY A 23 -0.87 6.27 6.56
N SER A 24 -1.66 5.51 7.33
CA SER A 24 -1.27 4.18 7.86
C SER A 24 -0.85 3.19 6.77
N ARG A 25 -1.55 3.19 5.62
CA ARG A 25 -1.27 2.25 4.53
C ARG A 25 0.10 2.49 3.88
N ALA A 26 0.49 3.73 3.68
CA ALA A 26 1.79 4.08 3.09
C ALA A 26 2.92 3.99 4.12
N ALA A 27 2.63 4.23 5.41
CA ALA A 27 3.61 4.14 6.48
C ALA A 27 4.01 2.69 6.83
N ALA A 28 3.08 1.73 6.75
CA ALA A 28 3.31 0.34 7.18
C ALA A 28 4.57 -0.33 6.57
N PRO A 29 4.82 -0.25 5.24
CA PRO A 29 6.05 -0.79 4.64
C PRO A 29 7.34 -0.18 5.21
N HIS A 30 7.34 1.12 5.51
CA HIS A 30 8.50 1.78 6.10
C HIS A 30 8.78 1.25 7.51
N ILE A 31 7.74 1.04 8.31
CA ILE A 31 7.89 0.48 9.66
C ILE A 31 8.42 -0.95 9.62
N SER A 32 7.88 -1.80 8.75
CA SER A 32 8.38 -3.16 8.57
C SER A 32 9.86 -3.17 8.15
N TYR A 33 10.26 -2.29 7.24
CA TYR A 33 11.65 -2.15 6.81
C TYR A 33 12.60 -1.82 7.97
N TYR A 34 12.28 -0.81 8.79
CA TYR A 34 13.14 -0.44 9.92
C TYR A 34 13.13 -1.49 11.04
N GLN A 35 12.01 -2.18 11.25
CA GLN A 35 11.97 -3.30 12.19
C GLN A 35 12.93 -4.41 11.77
N GLU A 36 12.88 -4.81 10.50
CA GLU A 36 13.76 -5.84 9.95
C GLU A 36 15.23 -5.40 9.95
N TYR A 37 15.50 -4.15 9.58
CA TYR A 37 16.86 -3.58 9.62
C TYR A 37 17.46 -3.66 11.03
N ILE A 38 16.73 -3.21 12.04
CA ILE A 38 17.21 -3.25 13.44
C ILE A 38 17.47 -4.70 13.86
N GLU A 39 16.60 -5.64 13.51
CA GLU A 39 16.79 -7.06 13.82
C GLU A 39 18.02 -7.66 13.14
N ILE A 40 18.28 -7.29 11.88
CA ILE A 40 19.47 -7.73 11.15
C ILE A 40 20.74 -7.20 11.81
N GLU A 41 20.79 -5.91 12.16
CA GLU A 41 21.95 -5.31 12.81
C GLU A 41 22.20 -5.90 14.21
N MET A 42 21.14 -6.16 14.98
CA MET A 42 21.26 -6.86 16.27
C MET A 42 21.80 -8.29 16.11
N ARG A 43 21.39 -9.02 15.06
CA ARG A 43 21.95 -10.37 14.77
C ARG A 43 23.42 -10.33 14.37
N LYS A 44 23.91 -9.20 13.85
CA LYS A 44 25.34 -8.99 13.56
C LYS A 44 26.18 -8.75 14.83
N GLY A 45 25.55 -8.64 16.00
CA GLY A 45 26.20 -8.46 17.29
C GLY A 45 26.25 -7.01 17.78
N LEU A 46 25.62 -6.07 17.07
CA LEU A 46 25.46 -4.70 17.54
C LEU A 46 24.41 -4.62 18.63
N LYS A 47 24.61 -3.73 19.60
CA LYS A 47 23.59 -3.48 20.62
C LYS A 47 22.46 -2.66 20.03
N GLU A 48 21.24 -2.92 20.51
CA GLU A 48 20.03 -2.20 20.08
C GLU A 48 20.20 -0.67 20.16
N GLU A 49 20.78 -0.18 21.25
CA GLU A 49 21.05 1.24 21.47
C GLU A 49 22.02 1.83 20.43
N GLU A 50 23.06 1.10 20.04
CA GLU A 50 24.02 1.55 19.03
C GLU A 50 23.35 1.68 17.66
N VAL A 51 22.52 0.69 17.30
CA VAL A 51 21.74 0.71 16.05
C VAL A 51 20.77 1.88 16.05
N ILE A 52 20.01 2.09 17.13
CA ILE A 52 19.06 3.20 17.24
C ILE A 52 19.78 4.56 17.21
N ASN A 53 20.90 4.69 17.92
CA ASN A 53 21.71 5.91 17.91
C ASN A 53 22.26 6.21 16.51
N SER A 54 22.62 5.18 15.73
CA SER A 54 23.06 5.35 14.34
C SER A 54 21.93 5.81 13.41
N LEU A 55 20.71 5.35 13.65
CA LEU A 55 19.51 5.78 12.91
C LEU A 55 19.08 7.21 13.29
N GLY A 56 19.44 7.65 14.49
CA GLY A 56 19.19 8.98 15.00
C GLY A 56 17.75 9.17 15.50
N SER A 57 17.21 10.39 15.36
CA SER A 57 15.89 10.71 15.89
C SER A 57 14.77 10.16 14.99
N PRO A 58 13.80 9.36 15.52
CA PRO A 58 12.70 8.82 14.73
C PRO A 58 11.81 9.91 14.11
N ARG A 59 11.71 11.09 14.76
CA ARG A 59 10.93 12.21 14.24
C ARG A 59 11.58 12.89 13.04
N LEU A 60 12.90 13.06 13.07
CA LEU A 60 13.64 13.62 11.94
C LEU A 60 13.65 12.65 10.76
N LEU A 61 13.85 11.37 11.03
CA LEU A 61 13.77 10.32 10.02
C LEU A 61 12.38 10.30 9.36
N GLY A 62 11.32 10.28 10.18
CA GLY A 62 9.94 10.34 9.69
C GLY A 62 9.65 11.59 8.87
N LYS A 63 10.20 12.75 9.27
CA LYS A 63 10.09 14.00 8.49
C LYS A 63 10.76 13.87 7.11
N SER A 64 11.99 13.36 7.04
CA SER A 64 12.72 13.20 5.78
C SER A 64 12.02 12.23 4.82
N ILE A 65 11.51 11.10 5.34
CA ILE A 65 10.74 10.14 4.53
C ILE A 65 9.43 10.78 4.05
N GLY A 66 8.72 11.51 4.92
CA GLY A 66 7.52 12.25 4.55
C GLY A 66 7.77 13.30 3.47
N ASP A 67 8.80 14.13 3.64
CA ASP A 67 9.19 15.15 2.65
C ASP A 67 9.55 14.51 1.29
N ALA A 68 10.15 13.31 1.30
CA ALA A 68 10.43 12.55 0.08
C ALA A 68 9.16 11.99 -0.57
N PHE A 69 8.23 11.48 0.24
CA PHE A 69 6.92 10.99 -0.20
C PHE A 69 6.11 12.11 -0.87
N ASP A 70 6.03 13.29 -0.23
CA ASP A 70 5.29 14.44 -0.73
C ASP A 70 5.85 14.90 -2.10
N ARG A 71 7.18 14.94 -2.23
CA ARG A 71 7.84 15.27 -3.51
C ARG A 71 7.56 14.21 -4.58
N ALA A 72 7.51 12.93 -4.22
CA ALA A 72 7.19 11.86 -5.16
C ALA A 72 5.74 11.97 -5.63
N GLU A 73 4.81 12.30 -4.73
CA GLU A 73 3.42 12.55 -5.07
C GLU A 73 3.26 13.75 -6.00
N GLN A 74 3.99 14.85 -5.75
CA GLN A 74 3.98 16.04 -6.60
C GLN A 74 4.56 15.80 -8.00
N LYS A 75 5.50 14.86 -8.14
CA LYS A 75 6.05 14.47 -9.44
C LYS A 75 5.14 13.55 -10.25
N SER A 76 4.15 12.91 -9.61
CA SER A 76 3.17 12.08 -10.35
C SER A 76 2.34 12.98 -11.26
N THR A 77 2.59 12.88 -12.56
CA THR A 77 2.00 13.79 -13.53
C THR A 77 0.49 13.53 -13.64
N PRO A 78 -0.35 14.55 -13.92
CA PRO A 78 -1.79 14.34 -14.15
C PRO A 78 -2.09 13.25 -15.19
N LYS A 79 -1.17 13.06 -16.15
CA LYS A 79 -1.22 12.02 -17.20
C LYS A 79 -1.13 10.60 -16.64
N GLU A 80 -0.31 10.36 -15.61
CA GLU A 80 -0.20 9.04 -14.95
C GLU A 80 -1.43 8.72 -14.10
N LYS A 81 -1.98 9.72 -13.38
CA LYS A 81 -3.24 9.56 -12.63
C LYS A 81 -4.42 9.28 -13.58
N ALA A 82 -4.50 9.98 -14.70
CA ALA A 82 -5.51 9.75 -15.74
C ALA A 82 -5.42 8.34 -16.35
N ALA A 83 -4.20 7.82 -16.58
CA ALA A 83 -4.00 6.45 -17.04
C ALA A 83 -4.53 5.41 -16.03
N GLY A 84 -4.37 5.66 -14.73
CA GLY A 84 -4.92 4.83 -13.65
C GLY A 84 -6.45 4.72 -13.70
N TYR A 85 -7.16 5.84 -13.84
CA TYR A 85 -8.62 5.83 -13.99
C TYR A 85 -9.06 5.14 -15.28
N GLY A 86 -8.35 5.34 -16.39
CA GLY A 86 -8.62 4.66 -17.66
C GLY A 86 -8.53 3.13 -17.56
N LEU A 87 -7.50 2.62 -16.88
CA LEU A 87 -7.33 1.19 -16.60
C LEU A 87 -8.46 0.63 -15.72
N GLN A 88 -8.90 1.40 -14.72
CA GLN A 88 -9.99 1.01 -13.83
C GLN A 88 -11.31 0.85 -14.57
N ILE A 89 -11.67 1.83 -15.41
CA ILE A 89 -12.89 1.82 -16.23
C ILE A 89 -12.89 0.63 -17.19
N LEU A 90 -11.77 0.36 -17.88
CA LEU A 90 -11.65 -0.78 -18.79
C LEU A 90 -11.84 -2.12 -18.09
N ARG A 91 -11.33 -2.26 -16.86
CA ARG A 91 -11.52 -3.47 -16.05
C ARG A 91 -12.99 -3.69 -15.71
N TYR A 92 -13.70 -2.64 -15.27
CA TYR A 92 -15.14 -2.72 -15.01
C TYR A 92 -15.93 -3.03 -16.29
N GLY A 93 -15.57 -2.41 -17.42
CA GLY A 93 -16.16 -2.70 -18.72
C GLY A 93 -16.02 -4.18 -19.13
N LYS A 94 -14.85 -4.79 -18.95
CA LYS A 94 -14.63 -6.23 -19.23
C LYS A 94 -15.46 -7.16 -18.35
N ILE A 95 -15.62 -6.82 -17.06
CA ILE A 95 -16.41 -7.63 -16.12
C ILE A 95 -17.90 -7.53 -16.46
N LEU A 96 -18.40 -6.31 -16.66
CA LEU A 96 -19.80 -6.07 -17.00
C LEU A 96 -20.17 -6.64 -18.38
N GLY A 97 -19.30 -6.46 -19.38
CA GLY A 97 -19.50 -7.02 -20.72
C GLY A 97 -19.61 -8.54 -20.73
N ARG A 98 -18.75 -9.26 -19.99
CA ARG A 98 -18.85 -10.72 -19.84
C ARG A 98 -20.17 -11.14 -19.19
N ARG A 99 -20.61 -10.42 -18.16
CA ARG A 99 -21.85 -10.76 -17.43
C ARG A 99 -23.10 -10.54 -18.29
N CYS A 100 -23.13 -9.46 -19.09
CA CYS A 100 -24.20 -9.22 -20.05
C CYS A 100 -24.27 -10.31 -21.14
N GLY A 101 -23.12 -10.71 -21.69
CA GLY A 101 -23.05 -11.78 -22.68
C GLY A 101 -23.59 -13.12 -22.16
N GLN A 102 -23.20 -13.52 -20.95
CA GLN A 102 -23.69 -14.75 -20.30
C GLN A 102 -25.20 -14.75 -20.11
N ILE A 103 -25.77 -13.62 -19.68
CA ILE A 103 -27.22 -13.48 -19.50
C ILE A 103 -27.94 -13.62 -20.85
N GLY A 104 -27.40 -13.03 -21.92
CA GLY A 104 -27.96 -13.14 -23.27
C GLY A 104 -27.95 -14.57 -23.81
N THR A 105 -26.84 -15.29 -23.63
CA THR A 105 -26.76 -16.70 -24.05
C THR A 105 -27.69 -17.61 -23.22
N GLU A 106 -27.84 -17.34 -21.93
CA GLU A 106 -28.71 -18.14 -21.05
C GLU A 106 -30.20 -17.89 -21.36
N THR A 107 -30.58 -16.66 -21.70
CA THR A 107 -31.96 -16.35 -22.11
C THR A 107 -32.32 -17.03 -23.42
N LEU A 108 -31.43 -17.03 -24.42
CA LEU A 108 -31.63 -17.77 -25.67
C LEU A 108 -31.72 -19.29 -25.43
N ARG A 109 -30.85 -19.83 -24.56
CA ARG A 109 -30.87 -21.26 -24.19
C ARG A 109 -32.19 -21.67 -23.53
N ARG A 110 -32.70 -20.85 -22.59
CA ARG A 110 -33.98 -21.09 -21.91
C ARG A 110 -35.18 -20.95 -22.86
N ALA A 111 -35.15 -19.95 -23.75
CA ALA A 111 -36.17 -19.76 -24.77
C ALA A 111 -36.23 -20.96 -25.74
N LYS A 112 -35.09 -21.50 -26.15
CA LYS A 112 -35.01 -22.70 -26.99
C LYS A 112 -35.65 -23.93 -26.33
N VAL A 113 -35.29 -24.22 -25.07
CA VAL A 113 -35.88 -25.33 -24.30
C VAL A 113 -37.39 -25.17 -24.13
N TRP A 114 -37.86 -23.94 -23.92
CA TRP A 114 -39.28 -23.65 -23.84
C TRP A 114 -40.00 -23.90 -25.18
N PHE A 115 -39.38 -23.49 -26.29
CA PHE A 115 -39.93 -23.69 -27.64
C PHE A 115 -39.98 -25.17 -28.04
N ASP A 116 -38.95 -25.95 -27.70
CA ASP A 116 -38.90 -27.40 -27.95
C ASP A 116 -39.97 -28.19 -27.17
N ARG A 117 -40.55 -27.61 -26.11
CA ARG A 117 -41.62 -28.22 -25.30
C ARG A 117 -43.03 -27.90 -25.82
N LEU A 118 -43.15 -26.94 -26.74
CA LEU A 118 -44.42 -26.54 -27.34
C LEU A 118 -44.74 -27.28 -28.65
N ASN A 119 -43.83 -28.11 -29.12
CA ASN A 119 -43.94 -28.94 -30.31
C ASN A 119 -43.99 -30.43 -29.90
#